data_AF-A0A1F8T9H6-F1
#
_entry.id   AF-A0A1F8T9H6-F1
#
_cell.length_a   1.000
_cell.length_b   1.000
_cell.length_c   1.000
_cell.angle_alpha   90.00
_cell.angle_beta   90.00
_cell.angle_gamma   90.00
#
_symmetry.space_group_name_H-M   'P 1'
#
loop_
_entity.id
_entity.type
_entity.pdbx_description
1 polymer ?
#
loop_
_entity_poly.entity_id
_entity_poly.type
_entity_poly.pdbx_seq_one_letter_code
_entity_poly.pdbx_strand_id
1 'polypeptide(L)'
;KLQALILDTYPRAEVVISYQIPTYKAKSGWVALGYWSGGVSLYTNGPQHTEEFKTKYPAIKTGKGSINFRLTDSVPATALKKVIRHAIEHPQS
;
A
#
# COMPACT_ATOMS: atom_id res chain seq x y z
N LYS A 1 -8.94 -0.18 8.39
CA LYS A 1 -8.04 -1.37 8.49
C LYS A 1 -6.68 -1.13 7.84
N LEU A 2 -6.60 -0.77 6.55
CA LEU A 2 -5.30 -0.54 5.88
C LEU A 2 -4.49 0.63 6.47
N GLN A 3 -5.14 1.77 6.75
CA GLN A 3 -4.46 2.90 7.41
C GLN A 3 -3.81 2.50 8.74
N ALA A 4 -4.55 1.79 9.60
CA ALA A 4 -4.01 1.28 10.85
C ALA A 4 -2.79 0.38 10.62
N LEU A 5 -2.82 -0.49 9.60
CA LEU A 5 -1.67 -1.33 9.26
C LEU A 5 -0.43 -0.52 8.86
N ILE A 6 -0.62 0.58 8.13
CA ILE A 6 0.46 1.50 7.73
C ILE A 6 1.04 2.18 8.98
N LEU A 7 0.18 2.75 9.82
CA LEU A 7 0.60 3.47 11.04
C LEU A 7 1.17 2.54 12.12
N ASP A 8 0.72 1.29 12.21
CA ASP A 8 1.34 0.27 13.08
C ASP A 8 2.76 -0.08 12.60
N THR A 9 3.00 0.00 11.28
CA THR A 9 4.31 -0.30 10.69
C THR A 9 5.23 0.92 10.76
N TYR A 10 4.68 2.12 10.59
CA TYR A 10 5.38 3.39 10.64
C TYR A 10 4.58 4.43 11.45
N PRO A 11 4.66 4.40 12.78
CA PRO A 11 3.85 5.28 13.65
C PRO A 11 4.16 6.77 13.50
N ARG A 12 5.34 7.11 12.96
CA ARG A 12 5.79 8.49 12.71
C ARG A 12 5.72 8.88 11.23
N ALA A 13 4.98 8.14 10.42
CA ALA A 13 4.80 8.51 9.02
C ALA A 13 4.15 9.90 8.92
N GLU A 14 4.72 10.76 8.09
CA GLU A 14 4.11 12.03 7.72
C GLU A 14 2.92 11.74 6.80
N VAL A 15 1.75 12.28 7.12
CA VAL A 15 0.55 12.14 6.31
C VAL A 15 0.34 13.41 5.51
N VAL A 16 0.48 13.31 4.19
CA VAL A 16 0.20 14.41 3.27
C VAL A 16 -0.96 14.05 2.35
N ILE A 17 -1.71 15.04 1.91
CA ILE A 17 -2.73 14.85 0.87
C ILE A 17 -2.10 15.21 -0.47
N SER A 18 -2.01 14.24 -1.38
CA SER A 18 -1.51 14.43 -2.74
C SER A 18 -2.57 13.97 -3.73
N TYR A 19 -2.99 14.83 -4.66
CA TYR A 19 -4.10 14.56 -5.59
C TYR A 19 -5.37 14.04 -4.88
N GLN A 20 -5.72 14.61 -3.72
CA GLN A 20 -6.85 14.16 -2.87
C GLN A 20 -6.71 12.75 -2.28
N ILE A 21 -5.50 12.18 -2.32
CA ILE A 21 -5.20 10.85 -1.78
C ILE A 21 -4.30 11.01 -0.55
N PRO A 22 -4.66 10.40 0.61
CA PRO A 22 -3.77 10.29 1.75
C PRO A 22 -2.52 9.47 1.40
N THR A 23 -1.36 10.13 1.49
CA THR A 23 -0.05 9.56 1.25
C THR A 23 0.77 9.59 2.53
N TYR A 24 1.27 8.43 2.91
CA TYR A 24 2.03 8.18 4.13
C TYR A 24 3.50 8.09 3.74
N LYS A 25 4.27 9.11 4.11
CA LYS A 25 5.69 9.22 3.84
C LYS A 25 6.49 8.84 5.07
N ALA A 26 7.54 8.07 4.87
CA ALA A 26 8.52 7.78 5.90
C ALA A 26 9.86 7.48 5.24
N LYS A 27 10.97 7.78 5.93
CA LYS A 27 12.31 7.69 5.34
C LYS A 27 12.32 8.45 4.01
N SER A 28 12.72 7.81 2.92
CA SER A 28 12.73 8.35 1.55
C SER A 28 11.58 7.82 0.68
N GLY A 29 10.70 6.96 1.20
CA GLY A 29 9.62 6.32 0.45
C GLY A 29 8.21 6.66 0.92
N TRP A 30 7.23 6.08 0.23
CA TRP A 30 5.82 6.36 0.51
C TRP A 30 4.88 5.24 0.07
N VAL A 31 3.73 5.19 0.73
CA VAL A 31 2.54 4.47 0.27
C VAL A 31 1.32 5.37 0.34
N ALA A 32 0.31 5.14 -0.50
CA ALA A 32 -0.90 5.94 -0.51
C ALA A 32 -2.17 5.07 -0.51
N LEU A 33 -3.27 5.61 0.02
CA LEU A 33 -4.56 4.92 0.06
C LEU A 33 -5.61 5.68 -0.76
N GLY A 34 -5.94 5.14 -1.93
CA GLY A 34 -7.07 5.64 -2.73
C GLY A 34 -8.35 4.91 -2.39
N TYR A 35 -9.38 5.65 -1.98
CA TYR A 35 -10.69 5.09 -1.64
C TYR A 35 -11.66 5.25 -2.82
N TRP A 36 -12.46 4.22 -3.07
CA TRP A 36 -13.47 4.21 -4.12
C TRP A 36 -14.68 3.40 -3.64
N SER A 37 -15.80 3.49 -4.37
CA SER A 37 -17.11 2.99 -3.91
C SER A 37 -17.14 1.52 -3.51
N GLY A 38 -16.33 0.67 -4.14
CA GLY A 38 -16.28 -0.78 -3.87
C GLY A 38 -15.04 -1.25 -3.12
N GLY A 39 -14.20 -0.35 -2.60
CA GLY A 39 -12.97 -0.78 -1.91
C GLY A 39 -11.90 0.29 -1.72
N VAL A 40 -10.67 -0.18 -1.60
CA VAL A 40 -9.48 0.64 -1.35
C VAL A 40 -8.29 0.11 -2.12
N SER A 41 -7.50 1.02 -2.66
CA SER A 41 -6.25 0.74 -3.36
C SER A 41 -5.07 1.21 -2.53
N LEU A 42 -4.12 0.31 -2.27
CA LEU A 42 -2.80 0.67 -1.77
C LEU A 42 -1.90 0.93 -2.97
N TYR A 43 -1.30 2.11 -3.02
CA TYR A 43 -0.30 2.49 -4.01
C TYR A 43 1.10 2.48 -3.38
N THR A 44 2.08 2.05 -4.16
CA THR A 44 3.50 2.13 -3.86
C THR A 44 4.18 3.06 -4.87
N ASN A 45 5.39 3.51 -4.54
CA ASN A 45 6.26 4.29 -5.41
C ASN A 45 6.93 3.47 -6.55
N GLY A 46 6.47 2.24 -6.82
CA GLY A 46 7.01 1.42 -7.90
C GLY A 46 6.45 -0.01 -7.94
N PRO A 47 6.40 -0.66 -9.13
CA PRO A 47 5.77 -1.97 -9.33
C PRO A 47 6.44 -3.12 -8.57
N GLN A 48 7.77 -3.11 -8.47
CA GLN A 48 8.59 -4.13 -7.79
C GLN A 48 8.15 -4.40 -6.35
N HIS A 49 7.56 -3.40 -5.67
CA HIS A 49 7.09 -3.56 -4.29
C HIS A 49 5.89 -4.51 -4.17
N THR A 50 5.16 -4.75 -5.26
CA THR A 50 3.94 -5.54 -5.28
C THR A 50 4.08 -6.91 -5.95
N GLU A 51 5.22 -7.23 -6.56
CA GLU A 51 5.40 -8.44 -7.36
C GLU A 51 5.30 -9.74 -6.53
N GLU A 52 5.98 -9.82 -5.37
CA GLU A 52 5.86 -10.99 -4.47
C GLU A 52 4.39 -11.17 -4.02
N PHE A 53 3.71 -10.06 -3.70
CA PHE A 53 2.32 -10.09 -3.29
C PHE A 53 1.41 -10.62 -4.40
N LYS A 54 1.59 -10.12 -5.63
CA LYS A 54 0.83 -10.52 -6.81
C LYS A 54 0.96 -12.02 -7.08
N THR A 55 2.17 -12.57 -6.99
CA THR A 55 2.43 -14.00 -7.17
C THR A 55 1.75 -14.84 -6.09
N LYS A 56 1.76 -14.38 -4.84
CA LYS A 56 1.21 -15.12 -3.70
C LYS A 56 -0.32 -15.01 -3.57
N TYR A 57 -0.91 -13.91 -4.02
CA TYR A 57 -2.35 -13.62 -3.91
C TYR A 57 -2.97 -13.27 -5.28
N PRO A 58 -2.98 -14.21 -6.25
CA PRO A 58 -3.42 -13.92 -7.62
C PRO A 58 -4.92 -13.54 -7.73
N ALA A 59 -5.73 -13.90 -6.74
CA ALA A 59 -7.15 -13.52 -6.67
C ALA A 59 -7.38 -12.05 -6.28
N ILE A 60 -6.38 -11.38 -5.70
CA ILE A 60 -6.45 -9.97 -5.32
C ILE A 60 -5.94 -9.14 -6.50
N LYS A 61 -6.77 -8.21 -6.98
CA LYS A 61 -6.44 -7.41 -8.16
C LYS A 61 -5.24 -6.51 -7.89
N THR A 62 -4.21 -6.61 -8.72
CA THR A 62 -3.04 -5.72 -8.69
C THR A 62 -2.92 -4.90 -9.99
N GLY A 63 -2.28 -3.74 -9.91
CA GLY A 63 -1.92 -2.89 -11.04
C GLY A 63 -0.45 -2.50 -10.97
N LYS A 64 -0.01 -1.52 -11.79
CA LYS A 64 1.37 -1.03 -11.75
C LYS A 64 1.64 -0.33 -10.41
N GLY A 65 2.30 -1.03 -9.49
CA GLY A 65 2.58 -0.52 -8.14
C GLY A 65 1.33 -0.35 -7.28
N SER A 66 0.28 -1.15 -7.51
CA SER A 66 -0.94 -1.06 -6.71
C SER A 66 -1.55 -2.40 -6.37
N ILE A 67 -2.19 -2.47 -5.20
CA ILE A 67 -2.98 -3.61 -4.72
C ILE A 67 -4.38 -3.10 -4.40
N ASN A 68 -5.40 -3.73 -4.98
CA ASN A 68 -6.79 -3.29 -4.88
C ASN A 68 -7.58 -4.32 -4.06
N PHE A 69 -8.07 -3.88 -2.91
CA PHE A 69 -8.94 -4.67 -2.04
C PHE A 69 -10.38 -4.23 -2.23
N ARG A 70 -11.25 -5.15 -2.63
CA ARG A 70 -12.70 -4.95 -2.57
C ARG A 70 -13.16 -5.00 -1.12
N LEU A 71 -14.34 -4.46 -0.82
CA LEU A 71 -14.94 -4.53 0.52
C LEU A 71 -15.08 -5.97 1.06
N THR A 72 -15.21 -6.95 0.17
CA THR A 72 -15.35 -8.38 0.48
C THR A 72 -14.01 -9.12 0.60
N ASP A 73 -12.90 -8.51 0.20
CA ASP A 73 -11.60 -9.18 0.21
C ASP A 73 -11.02 -9.22 1.63
N SER A 74 -10.43 -10.36 1.99
CA SER A 74 -9.64 -10.47 3.21
C SER A 74 -8.26 -9.85 3.00
N VAL A 75 -7.78 -9.08 3.98
CA VAL A 75 -6.48 -8.40 3.89
C VAL A 75 -5.40 -9.29 4.52
N PRO A 76 -4.44 -9.84 3.76
CA PRO A 76 -3.36 -10.63 4.31
C PRO A 76 -2.32 -9.70 4.96
N ALA A 77 -2.57 -9.33 6.21
CA ALA A 77 -1.85 -8.28 6.94
C ALA A 77 -0.32 -8.46 6.91
N THR A 78 0.19 -9.68 7.11
CA THR A 78 1.63 -9.95 7.08
C THR A 78 2.26 -9.67 5.73
N ALA A 79 1.61 -10.08 4.63
CA ALA A 79 2.10 -9.83 3.29
C ALA A 79 2.03 -8.33 2.95
N LEU A 80 0.95 -7.66 3.35
CA LEU A 80 0.80 -6.23 3.11
C LEU A 80 1.82 -5.39 3.90
N LYS A 81 2.15 -5.77 5.14
CA LYS A 81 3.25 -5.15 5.91
C LYS A 81 4.59 -5.27 5.19
N LYS A 82 4.88 -6.40 4.53
CA LYS A 82 6.11 -6.54 3.72
C LYS A 82 6.12 -5.56 2.55
N VAL A 83 5.01 -5.42 1.82
CA VAL A 83 4.88 -4.45 0.72
C VAL A 83 5.11 -3.02 1.23
N ILE A 84 4.44 -2.64 2.33
CA ILE A 84 4.58 -1.30 2.93
C ILE A 84 6.02 -1.02 3.34
N ARG A 85 6.70 -1.98 4.00
CA ARG A 85 8.11 -1.81 4.36
C ARG A 85 8.99 -1.67 3.14
N HIS A 86 8.83 -2.55 2.15
CA HIS A 86 9.66 -2.53 0.96
C HIS A 86 9.54 -1.20 0.19
N ALA A 87 8.32 -0.66 0.02
CA ALA A 87 8.08 0.63 -0.64
C ALA A 87 8.66 1.83 0.14
N ILE A 88 8.61 1.81 1.46
CA ILE A 88 9.12 2.90 2.31
C ILE A 88 10.65 2.88 2.42
N GLU A 89 11.26 1.69 2.48
CA GLU A 89 12.70 1.56 2.72
C GLU A 89 13.54 1.51 1.45
N HIS A 90 12.95 1.11 0.32
CA HIS A 90 13.65 0.96 -0.96
C HIS A 90 12.93 1.76 -2.05
N PRO A 91 12.70 3.07 -1.85
CA PRO A 91 11.92 3.86 -2.79
C PRO A 91 12.51 3.83 -4.19
N GLN A 92 11.65 3.79 -5.18
CA GLN A 92 12.05 4.07 -6.55
C GLN A 92 11.64 5.48 -6.97
N SER A 93 12.55 6.06 -7.75
CA SER A 93 12.47 7.39 -8.36
C SER A 93 11.52 7.42 -9.54
#